data_AF-A0AAU3W0D4-F1
#
_entry.id   AF-A0AAU3W0D4-F1
#
_cell.length_a   1.000
_cell.length_b   1.000
_cell.length_c   1.000
_cell.angle_alpha   90.00
_cell.angle_beta   90.00
_cell.angle_gamma   90.00
#
_symmetry.space_group_name_H-M   'P 1'
#
loop_
_entity.id
_entity.type
_entity.pdbx_description
1 polymer ?
#
loop_
_entity_poly.entity_id
_entity_poly.type
_entity_poly.pdbx_seq_one_letter_code
_entity_poly.pdbx_strand_id
1 'polypeptide(L)'
;MATSAADGDASAQFRLGSDLLRQGRREEAKRRLVPLAEAGHLDAVRELAWTASRLAHTDARYEAEAEHWLRREAQVRQDPDWLVTMAQEMRCWASGRVAEAEDLVAGMARAGSARAAGQLGFWKRRDGDLVTAVEWYRLAIDLGHRFSWRDLGGCLVTLGRYAEAEALYRERAEAGDAVAQHELAALLHAQGKGPAVRTPRPPGH
;
A
#
# COMPACT_ATOMS: atom_id res chain seq x y z
N MET A 1 -1.68 -40.90 -1.71
CA MET A 1 -3.13 -41.17 -1.56
C MET A 1 -3.73 -40.49 -0.32
N ALA A 2 -2.99 -40.28 0.79
CA ALA A 2 -3.51 -39.60 1.99
C ALA A 2 -3.69 -38.07 1.87
N THR A 3 -2.88 -37.39 1.07
CA THR A 3 -2.93 -35.91 0.90
C THR A 3 -4.20 -35.44 0.18
N SER A 4 -4.62 -36.14 -0.88
CA SER A 4 -5.83 -35.76 -1.64
C SER A 4 -7.14 -35.89 -0.83
N ALA A 5 -7.21 -36.82 0.12
CA ALA A 5 -8.38 -36.97 0.98
C ALA A 5 -8.42 -35.89 2.08
N ALA A 6 -7.26 -35.55 2.65
CA ALA A 6 -7.14 -34.46 3.62
C ALA A 6 -7.42 -33.08 3.00
N ASP A 7 -6.96 -32.83 1.78
CA ASP A 7 -7.24 -31.58 1.04
C ASP A 7 -8.73 -31.45 0.69
N GLY A 8 -9.40 -32.57 0.37
CA GLY A 8 -10.83 -32.63 0.11
C GLY A 8 -11.67 -32.31 1.36
N ASP A 9 -11.27 -32.84 2.53
CA ASP A 9 -11.92 -32.54 3.80
C ASP A 9 -11.68 -31.08 4.23
N ALA A 10 -10.45 -30.58 4.13
CA ALA A 10 -10.12 -29.18 4.43
C ALA A 10 -10.94 -28.19 3.59
N SER A 11 -11.10 -28.45 2.30
CA SER A 11 -11.91 -27.64 1.39
C SER A 11 -13.41 -27.71 1.71
N ALA A 12 -13.90 -28.85 2.19
CA ALA A 12 -15.30 -29.00 2.62
C ALA A 12 -15.57 -28.26 3.95
N GLN A 13 -14.65 -28.39 4.91
CA GLN A 13 -14.71 -27.66 6.19
C GLN A 13 -14.63 -26.15 5.98
N PHE A 14 -13.75 -25.68 5.07
CA PHE A 14 -13.66 -24.28 4.70
C PHE A 14 -14.98 -23.75 4.11
N ARG A 15 -15.55 -24.45 3.12
CA ARG A 15 -16.83 -24.04 2.49
C ARG A 15 -17.95 -23.91 3.52
N LEU A 16 -18.08 -24.90 4.40
CA LEU A 16 -19.07 -24.85 5.47
C LEU A 16 -18.82 -23.70 6.45
N GLY A 17 -17.57 -23.45 6.82
CA GLY A 17 -17.19 -22.31 7.66
C GLY A 17 -17.56 -20.97 7.03
N SER A 18 -17.31 -20.79 5.73
CA SER A 18 -17.69 -19.59 4.97
C SER A 18 -19.22 -19.43 4.90
N ASP A 19 -19.97 -20.52 4.70
CA ASP A 19 -21.43 -20.48 4.71
C ASP A 19 -21.99 -20.05 6.09
N LEU A 20 -21.40 -20.54 7.18
CA LEU A 20 -21.77 -20.16 8.55
C LEU A 20 -21.50 -18.66 8.82
N LEU A 21 -20.41 -18.10 8.28
CA LEU A 21 -20.15 -16.66 8.35
C LEU A 21 -21.23 -15.85 7.63
N ARG A 22 -21.66 -16.29 6.44
CA ARG A 22 -22.75 -15.64 5.69
C ARG A 22 -24.09 -15.69 6.43
N GLN A 23 -24.30 -16.73 7.24
CA GLN A 23 -25.47 -16.86 8.12
C GLN A 23 -25.35 -16.07 9.43
N GLY A 24 -24.24 -15.37 9.68
CA GLY A 24 -23.99 -14.65 10.93
C GLY A 24 -23.62 -15.55 12.11
N ARG A 25 -23.45 -16.86 11.89
CA ARG A 25 -23.14 -17.87 12.92
C ARG A 25 -21.63 -17.92 13.20
N ARG A 26 -21.08 -16.80 13.68
CA ARG A 26 -19.63 -16.56 13.77
C ARG A 26 -18.89 -17.55 14.65
N GLU A 27 -19.40 -17.85 15.84
CA GLU A 27 -18.75 -18.80 16.75
C GLU A 27 -18.67 -20.21 16.17
N GLU A 28 -19.68 -20.61 15.41
CA GLU A 28 -19.69 -21.91 14.75
C GLU A 28 -18.71 -21.95 13.58
N ALA A 29 -18.67 -20.86 12.79
CA ALA A 29 -17.68 -20.71 11.74
C ALA A 29 -16.26 -20.75 12.28
N LYS A 30 -15.97 -20.04 13.38
CA LYS A 30 -14.65 -20.04 14.04
C LYS A 30 -14.22 -21.44 14.46
N ARG A 31 -15.12 -22.22 15.08
CA ARG A 31 -14.83 -23.63 15.45
C ARG A 31 -14.39 -24.50 14.27
N ARG A 32 -14.78 -24.16 13.05
CA ARG A 32 -14.38 -24.87 11.82
C ARG A 32 -13.14 -24.26 11.16
N LEU A 33 -13.07 -22.94 11.08
CA LEU A 33 -12.03 -22.23 10.34
C LEU A 33 -10.71 -22.10 11.11
N VAL A 34 -10.75 -21.96 12.44
CA VAL A 34 -9.54 -21.76 13.26
C VAL A 34 -8.54 -22.91 13.10
N PRO A 35 -8.93 -24.20 13.22
CA PRO A 35 -7.98 -25.30 13.04
C PRO A 35 -7.34 -25.33 11.63
N LEU A 36 -8.12 -25.02 10.59
CA LEU A 36 -7.61 -24.93 9.22
C LEU A 36 -6.61 -23.78 9.06
N ALA A 37 -6.94 -22.63 9.63
CA ALA A 37 -6.10 -21.44 9.58
C ALA A 37 -4.79 -21.63 10.37
N GLU A 38 -4.86 -22.29 11.53
CA GLU A 38 -3.69 -22.69 12.31
C GLU A 38 -2.79 -23.66 11.53
N ALA A 39 -3.39 -24.61 10.80
CA ALA A 39 -2.69 -25.51 9.89
C ALA A 39 -2.11 -24.82 8.62
N GLY A 40 -2.36 -23.51 8.44
CA GLY A 40 -1.81 -22.73 7.33
C GLY A 40 -2.68 -22.70 6.08
N HIS A 41 -3.95 -23.08 6.15
CA HIS A 41 -4.88 -22.96 5.02
C HIS A 41 -5.17 -21.48 4.72
N LEU A 42 -4.58 -20.94 3.65
CA LEU A 42 -4.61 -19.51 3.34
C LEU A 42 -6.04 -18.94 3.26
N ASP A 43 -6.98 -19.63 2.63
CA ASP A 43 -8.35 -19.09 2.52
C ASP A 43 -9.05 -19.01 3.88
N ALA A 44 -8.81 -19.95 4.79
CA ALA A 44 -9.35 -19.91 6.14
C ALA A 44 -8.74 -18.77 6.96
N VAL A 45 -7.42 -18.56 6.84
CA VAL A 45 -6.73 -17.42 7.45
C VAL A 45 -7.31 -16.11 6.92
N ARG A 46 -7.50 -15.98 5.60
CA ARG A 46 -8.11 -14.81 4.97
C ARG A 46 -9.53 -14.56 5.45
N GLU A 47 -10.38 -15.57 5.45
CA GLU A 47 -11.76 -15.42 5.91
C GLU A 47 -11.84 -14.92 7.36
N LEU A 48 -11.01 -15.47 8.25
CA LEU A 48 -10.93 -15.00 9.63
C LEU A 48 -10.36 -13.58 9.75
N ALA A 49 -9.27 -13.28 9.05
CA ALA A 49 -8.62 -11.97 9.04
C ALA A 49 -9.56 -10.86 8.59
N TRP A 50 -10.20 -11.03 7.42
CA TRP A 50 -11.04 -10.01 6.81
C TRP A 50 -12.43 -9.95 7.44
N THR A 51 -12.89 -11.01 8.10
CA THR A 51 -14.09 -10.95 8.95
C THR A 51 -13.80 -10.17 10.23
N ALA A 52 -12.71 -10.47 10.92
CA ALA A 52 -12.32 -9.75 12.12
C ALA A 52 -12.03 -8.26 11.82
N SER A 53 -11.31 -7.95 10.73
CA SER A 53 -11.03 -6.56 10.34
C SER A 53 -12.32 -5.76 10.09
N ARG A 54 -13.29 -6.32 9.36
CA ARG A 54 -14.59 -5.63 9.15
C ARG A 54 -15.31 -5.31 10.46
N LEU A 55 -15.20 -6.18 11.47
CA LEU A 55 -15.79 -5.92 12.78
C LEU A 55 -15.00 -4.88 13.57
N ALA A 56 -13.67 -4.93 13.47
CA ALA A 56 -12.75 -3.98 14.09
C ALA A 56 -12.99 -2.53 13.65
N HIS A 57 -13.55 -2.29 12.46
CA HIS A 57 -13.99 -0.94 12.03
C HIS A 57 -15.10 -0.33 12.90
N THR A 58 -15.87 -1.18 13.60
CA THR A 58 -17.03 -0.75 14.41
C THR A 58 -16.92 -1.07 15.89
N ASP A 59 -16.08 -2.04 16.27
CA ASP A 59 -15.96 -2.54 17.64
C ASP A 59 -14.50 -2.93 17.93
N ALA A 60 -13.86 -2.18 18.82
CA ALA A 60 -12.45 -2.32 19.15
C ALA A 60 -12.09 -3.71 19.74
N ARG A 61 -13.07 -4.46 20.25
CA ARG A 61 -12.83 -5.81 20.79
C ARG A 61 -12.33 -6.81 19.75
N TYR A 62 -12.56 -6.55 18.46
CA TYR A 62 -12.10 -7.40 17.37
C TYR A 62 -10.74 -7.00 16.79
N GLU A 63 -10.16 -5.86 17.20
CA GLU A 63 -8.90 -5.36 16.63
C GLU A 63 -7.72 -6.31 16.89
N ALA A 64 -7.63 -6.87 18.10
CA ALA A 64 -6.57 -7.83 18.43
C ALA A 64 -6.69 -9.14 17.62
N GLU A 65 -7.93 -9.61 17.40
CA GLU A 65 -8.19 -10.79 16.58
C GLU A 65 -7.87 -10.50 15.10
N ALA A 66 -8.25 -9.32 14.59
CA ALA A 66 -7.95 -8.90 13.24
C ALA A 66 -6.44 -8.81 13.00
N GLU A 67 -5.71 -8.18 13.91
CA GLU A 67 -4.25 -8.08 13.85
C GLU A 67 -3.60 -9.47 13.84
N HIS A 68 -4.04 -10.37 14.73
CA HIS A 68 -3.51 -11.73 14.80
C HIS A 68 -3.62 -12.46 13.46
N TRP A 69 -4.82 -12.47 12.87
CA TRP A 69 -5.06 -13.20 11.62
C TRP A 69 -4.43 -12.51 10.40
N LEU A 70 -4.37 -11.18 10.34
CA LEU A 70 -3.68 -10.46 9.27
C LEU A 70 -2.15 -10.70 9.30
N ARG A 71 -1.54 -10.79 10.48
CA ARG A 71 -0.14 -11.22 10.63
C ARG A 71 0.06 -12.66 10.20
N ARG A 72 -0.87 -13.55 10.56
CA ARG A 72 -0.85 -14.95 10.11
C ARG A 72 -0.97 -15.05 8.59
N GLU A 73 -1.79 -14.20 7.97
CA GLU A 73 -1.93 -14.14 6.51
C GLU A 73 -0.60 -13.81 5.85
N ALA A 74 0.07 -12.74 6.30
CA ALA A 74 1.40 -12.36 5.79
C ALA A 74 2.42 -13.51 5.90
N GLN A 75 2.38 -14.25 7.03
CA GLN A 75 3.26 -15.39 7.26
C GLN A 75 2.98 -16.56 6.32
N VAL A 76 1.72 -16.97 6.16
CA VAL A 76 1.33 -18.09 5.28
C VAL A 76 1.60 -17.75 3.81
N ARG A 77 1.38 -16.49 3.41
CA ARG A 77 1.73 -16.00 2.07
C ARG A 77 3.24 -15.91 1.83
N GLN A 78 4.05 -15.94 2.89
CA GLN A 78 5.48 -15.63 2.85
C GLN A 78 5.76 -14.24 2.24
N ASP A 79 4.88 -13.30 2.53
CA ASP A 79 4.88 -11.94 1.98
C ASP A 79 4.79 -10.94 3.14
N PRO A 80 5.93 -10.51 3.72
CA PRO A 80 5.92 -9.57 4.84
C PRO A 80 5.38 -8.19 4.44
N ASP A 81 5.49 -7.81 3.16
CA ASP A 81 4.97 -6.55 2.62
C ASP A 81 3.44 -6.49 2.67
N TRP A 82 2.77 -7.63 2.84
CA TRP A 82 1.36 -7.71 3.15
C TRP A 82 0.97 -6.97 4.44
N LEU A 83 1.88 -6.86 5.41
CA LEU A 83 1.63 -6.13 6.65
C LEU A 83 1.38 -4.63 6.44
N VAL A 84 1.81 -4.07 5.30
CA VAL A 84 1.45 -2.70 4.90
C VAL A 84 -0.06 -2.56 4.71
N THR A 85 -0.74 -3.59 4.20
CA THR A 85 -2.21 -3.62 4.08
C THR A 85 -2.86 -3.67 5.46
N MET A 86 -2.35 -4.51 6.37
CA MET A 86 -2.83 -4.54 7.75
C MET A 86 -2.71 -3.16 8.43
N ALA A 87 -1.57 -2.49 8.25
CA ALA A 87 -1.38 -1.16 8.80
C ALA A 87 -2.38 -0.13 8.24
N GLN A 88 -2.76 -0.23 6.95
CA GLN A 88 -3.84 0.61 6.40
C GLN A 88 -5.16 0.38 7.12
N GLU A 89 -5.53 -0.89 7.36
CA GLU A 89 -6.76 -1.25 8.08
C GLU A 89 -6.73 -0.76 9.54
N MET A 90 -5.59 -0.89 10.23
CA MET A 90 -5.41 -0.42 11.60
C MET A 90 -5.73 1.07 11.78
N ARG A 91 -5.45 1.89 10.76
CA ARG A 91 -5.80 3.32 10.76
C ARG A 91 -7.30 3.58 10.69
N CYS A 92 -8.07 2.62 10.17
CA CYS A 92 -9.52 2.70 9.95
C CYS A 92 -10.34 1.91 10.98
N TRP A 93 -9.69 1.19 11.89
CA TRP A 93 -10.36 0.52 13.00
C TRP A 93 -10.98 1.51 13.98
N ALA A 94 -11.90 1.01 14.82
CA ALA A 94 -12.73 1.80 15.72
C ALA A 94 -11.90 2.69 16.66
N SER A 95 -10.76 2.19 17.16
CA SER A 95 -9.86 2.97 18.01
C SER A 95 -8.92 3.90 17.23
N GLY A 96 -8.79 3.73 15.91
CA GLY A 96 -7.92 4.52 15.05
C GLY A 96 -6.45 4.43 15.45
N ARG A 97 -5.85 3.23 15.34
CA ARG A 97 -4.45 2.93 15.74
C ARG A 97 -3.42 3.51 14.76
N VAL A 98 -3.50 4.80 14.48
CA VAL A 98 -2.69 5.49 13.46
C VAL A 98 -1.20 5.47 13.81
N ALA A 99 -0.83 5.79 15.05
CA ALA A 99 0.57 5.81 15.46
C ALA A 99 1.23 4.43 15.32
N GLU A 100 0.56 3.38 15.80
CA GLU A 100 1.09 2.01 15.70
C GLU A 100 1.20 1.53 14.25
N ALA A 101 0.23 1.90 13.40
CA ALA A 101 0.29 1.61 11.97
C ALA A 101 1.48 2.31 11.30
N GLU A 102 1.71 3.59 11.61
CA GLU A 102 2.85 4.32 11.09
C GLU A 102 4.18 3.75 11.57
N ASP A 103 4.30 3.41 12.85
CA ASP A 103 5.52 2.83 13.41
C ASP A 103 5.86 1.48 12.77
N LEU A 104 4.84 0.64 12.55
CA LEU A 104 5.01 -0.64 11.86
C LEU A 104 5.54 -0.44 10.44
N VAL A 105 4.89 0.41 9.65
CA VAL A 105 5.28 0.63 8.25
C VAL A 105 6.62 1.37 8.17
N ALA A 106 6.93 2.28 9.09
CA ALA A 106 8.23 2.93 9.18
C ALA A 106 9.34 1.91 9.50
N GLY A 107 9.07 0.96 10.40
CA GLY A 107 9.97 -0.15 10.71
C GLY A 107 10.25 -1.01 9.49
N MET A 108 9.21 -1.36 8.73
CA MET A 108 9.35 -2.13 7.48
C MET A 108 10.14 -1.37 6.40
N ALA A 109 9.88 -0.07 6.25
CA ALA A 109 10.62 0.79 5.33
C ALA A 109 12.11 0.82 5.66
N ARG A 110 12.45 0.99 6.96
CA ARG A 110 13.84 0.92 7.45
C ARG A 110 14.47 -0.46 7.27
N ALA A 111 13.67 -1.52 7.27
CA ALA A 111 14.12 -2.88 6.97
C ALA A 111 14.25 -3.18 5.45
N GLY A 112 14.02 -2.19 4.58
CA GLY A 112 14.22 -2.29 3.14
C GLY A 112 12.95 -2.49 2.31
N SER A 113 11.76 -2.40 2.90
CA SER A 113 10.50 -2.48 2.14
C SER A 113 10.23 -1.19 1.35
N ALA A 114 10.42 -1.26 0.04
CA ALA A 114 10.16 -0.14 -0.87
C ALA A 114 8.66 0.25 -0.87
N ARG A 115 7.76 -0.75 -0.76
CA ARG A 115 6.31 -0.55 -0.64
C ARG A 115 5.96 0.21 0.64
N ALA A 116 6.58 -0.15 1.76
CA ALA A 116 6.34 0.51 3.04
C ALA A 116 6.81 1.96 3.02
N ALA A 117 8.01 2.24 2.49
CA ALA A 117 8.52 3.60 2.33
C ALA A 117 7.58 4.46 1.46
N GLY A 118 7.12 3.92 0.33
CA GLY A 118 6.17 4.60 -0.55
C GLY A 118 4.83 4.90 0.14
N GLN A 119 4.33 3.98 0.96
CA GLN A 119 3.09 4.19 1.72
C GLN A 119 3.23 5.23 2.83
N LEU A 120 4.36 5.25 3.55
CA LEU A 120 4.59 6.33 4.52
C LEU A 120 4.65 7.70 3.83
N GLY A 121 5.33 7.80 2.69
CA GLY A 121 5.34 9.03 1.89
C GLY A 121 3.94 9.48 1.49
N PHE A 122 3.09 8.53 1.06
CA PHE A 122 1.69 8.81 0.73
C PHE A 122 0.89 9.33 1.92
N TRP A 123 1.04 8.71 3.08
CA TRP A 123 0.36 9.13 4.30
C TRP A 123 0.79 10.53 4.75
N LYS A 124 2.09 10.79 4.83
CA LYS A 124 2.62 12.10 5.22
C LYS A 124 2.21 13.19 4.25
N ARG A 125 2.18 12.90 2.94
CA ARG A 125 1.66 13.83 1.93
C ARG A 125 0.19 14.18 2.17
N ARG A 126 -0.65 13.17 2.47
CA ARG A 126 -2.08 13.37 2.73
C ARG A 126 -2.32 14.17 4.01
N ASP A 127 -1.46 13.98 5.00
CA ASP A 127 -1.52 14.69 6.29
C ASP A 127 -0.93 16.11 6.20
N GLY A 128 -0.43 16.52 5.02
CA GLY A 128 0.12 17.85 4.75
C GLY A 128 1.60 18.01 5.09
N ASP A 129 2.23 16.99 5.67
CA ASP A 129 3.66 16.96 5.96
C ASP A 129 4.47 16.58 4.73
N LEU A 130 4.57 17.54 3.80
CA LEU A 130 5.27 17.36 2.53
C LEU A 130 6.78 17.18 2.71
N VAL A 131 7.36 17.71 3.78
CA VAL A 131 8.81 17.58 4.05
C VAL A 131 9.16 16.15 4.39
N THR A 132 8.43 15.55 5.35
CA THR A 132 8.63 14.14 5.70
C THR A 132 8.22 13.22 4.55
N ALA A 133 7.19 13.59 3.77
CA ALA A 133 6.80 12.83 2.58
C ALA A 133 7.94 12.74 1.55
N VAL A 134 8.67 13.83 1.30
CA VAL A 134 9.83 13.86 0.40
C VAL A 134 10.90 12.87 0.87
N GLU A 135 11.19 12.79 2.16
CA GLU A 135 12.19 11.87 2.71
C GLU A 135 11.80 10.41 2.48
N TRP A 136 10.54 10.05 2.77
CA TRP A 136 10.06 8.69 2.57
C TRP A 136 9.96 8.30 1.09
N TYR A 137 9.55 9.20 0.21
CA TYR A 137 9.54 8.90 -1.21
C TYR A 137 10.95 8.77 -1.81
N ARG A 138 11.94 9.53 -1.33
CA ARG A 138 13.35 9.32 -1.70
C ARG A 138 13.82 7.93 -1.29
N LEU A 139 13.60 7.55 -0.03
CA LEU A 139 13.90 6.20 0.43
C LEU A 139 13.19 5.13 -0.40
N ALA A 140 11.92 5.34 -0.74
CA ALA A 140 11.16 4.41 -1.57
C ALA A 140 11.79 4.23 -2.96
N ILE A 141 12.23 5.32 -3.60
CA ILE A 141 12.92 5.28 -4.89
C ILE A 141 14.26 4.54 -4.78
N ASP A 142 15.04 4.83 -3.73
CA ASP A 142 16.33 4.19 -3.48
C ASP A 142 16.18 2.67 -3.27
N LEU A 143 15.08 2.26 -2.65
CA LEU A 143 14.69 0.85 -2.48
C LEU A 143 14.03 0.24 -3.74
N GLY A 144 13.86 1.00 -4.82
CA GLY A 144 13.35 0.52 -6.11
C GLY A 144 11.83 0.66 -6.33
N HIS A 145 11.11 1.45 -5.52
CA HIS A 145 9.69 1.72 -5.72
C HIS A 145 9.46 2.64 -6.93
N ARG A 146 9.21 2.04 -8.09
CA ARG A 146 9.16 2.71 -9.41
C ARG A 146 8.15 3.85 -9.56
N PHE A 147 7.13 3.94 -8.69
CA PHE A 147 6.09 4.97 -8.83
C PHE A 147 6.27 6.16 -7.90
N SER A 148 7.15 6.07 -6.89
CA SER A 148 7.30 7.13 -5.88
C SER A 148 7.97 8.40 -6.41
N TRP A 149 8.64 8.36 -7.56
CA TRP A 149 9.26 9.54 -8.15
C TRP A 149 8.24 10.60 -8.57
N ARG A 150 7.06 10.20 -9.04
CA ARG A 150 6.01 11.15 -9.44
C ARG A 150 5.45 11.85 -8.21
N ASP A 151 5.15 11.10 -7.16
CA ASP A 151 4.65 11.66 -5.90
C ASP A 151 5.70 12.56 -5.23
N LEU A 152 6.98 12.17 -5.27
CA LEU A 152 8.10 13.00 -4.82
C LEU A 152 8.14 14.33 -5.59
N GLY A 153 8.09 14.28 -6.91
CA GLY A 153 8.08 15.46 -7.77
C GLY A 153 6.91 16.39 -7.47
N GLY A 154 5.71 15.83 -7.30
CA GLY A 154 4.52 16.58 -6.88
C GLY A 154 4.73 17.29 -5.54
N CYS A 155 5.26 16.59 -4.53
CA CYS A 155 5.60 17.20 -3.24
C CYS A 155 6.61 18.34 -3.36
N LEU A 156 7.66 18.16 -4.17
CA LEU A 156 8.69 19.18 -4.39
C LEU A 156 8.10 20.42 -5.07
N VAL A 157 7.22 20.26 -6.05
CA VAL A 157 6.51 21.36 -6.71
C VAL A 157 5.64 22.12 -5.71
N THR A 158 4.84 21.43 -4.89
CA THR A 158 3.99 22.07 -3.88
C THR A 158 4.82 22.82 -2.82
N LEU A 159 6.00 22.31 -2.47
CA LEU A 159 6.95 22.99 -1.59
C LEU A 159 7.71 24.15 -2.24
N GLY A 160 7.49 24.44 -3.54
CA GLY A 160 8.22 25.47 -4.28
C GLY A 160 9.68 25.09 -4.60
N ARG A 161 10.07 23.83 -4.36
CA ARG A 161 11.41 23.28 -4.61
C ARG A 161 11.56 22.85 -6.07
N TYR A 162 11.27 23.78 -6.98
CA TYR A 162 11.09 23.45 -8.39
C TYR A 162 12.37 22.97 -9.08
N ALA A 163 13.54 23.47 -8.70
CA ALA A 163 14.81 23.02 -9.28
C ALA A 163 15.07 21.53 -9.02
N GLU A 164 14.71 21.04 -7.83
CA GLU A 164 14.82 19.62 -7.48
C GLU A 164 13.79 18.77 -8.23
N ALA A 165 12.55 19.27 -8.38
CA ALA A 165 11.53 18.59 -9.18
C ALA A 165 11.94 18.49 -10.67
N GLU A 166 12.49 19.58 -11.21
CA GLU A 166 12.96 19.64 -12.60
C GLU A 166 14.11 18.67 -12.85
N ALA A 167 15.09 18.61 -11.93
CA ALA A 167 16.20 17.67 -12.02
C ALA A 167 15.70 16.21 -11.98
N LEU A 168 14.78 15.90 -11.06
CA LEU A 168 14.18 14.57 -10.93
C LEU A 168 13.44 14.15 -12.20
N TYR A 169 12.58 15.03 -12.74
CA TYR A 169 11.84 14.72 -13.97
C TYR A 169 12.74 14.63 -15.18
N ARG A 170 13.77 15.48 -15.28
CA ARG A 170 14.75 15.45 -16.37
C ARG A 170 15.53 14.14 -16.42
N GLU A 171 16.06 13.69 -15.28
CA GLU A 171 16.78 12.42 -15.19
C GLU A 171 15.95 11.25 -15.75
N ARG A 172 14.67 11.18 -15.36
CA ARG A 172 13.74 10.13 -15.81
C ARG A 172 13.31 10.31 -17.27
N ALA A 173 13.09 11.55 -17.70
CA ALA A 173 12.72 11.86 -19.08
C ALA A 173 13.85 11.49 -20.07
N GLU A 174 15.11 11.73 -19.68
CA GLU A 174 16.31 11.36 -20.44
C GLU A 174 16.50 9.83 -20.49
N ALA A 175 16.06 9.11 -19.45
CA ALA A 175 15.98 7.65 -19.46
C ALA A 175 14.82 7.09 -20.31
N GLY A 176 14.03 7.95 -20.97
CA GLY A 176 12.95 7.56 -21.87
C GLY A 176 11.57 7.36 -21.20
N ASP A 177 11.40 7.78 -19.94
CA ASP A 177 10.09 7.73 -19.29
C ASP A 177 9.16 8.82 -19.85
N ALA A 178 8.17 8.40 -20.65
CA ALA A 178 7.18 9.28 -21.27
C ALA A 178 6.34 10.05 -20.25
N VAL A 179 6.10 9.48 -19.06
CA VAL A 179 5.43 10.21 -17.97
C VAL A 179 6.34 11.32 -17.48
N ALA A 180 7.61 11.04 -17.25
CA ALA A 180 8.55 12.06 -16.77
C ALA A 180 8.72 13.19 -17.79
N GLN A 181 8.72 12.90 -19.09
CA GLN A 181 8.70 13.91 -20.15
C GLN A 181 7.47 14.82 -20.05
N HIS A 182 6.30 14.23 -19.80
CA HIS A 182 5.06 15.00 -19.60
C HIS A 182 5.13 15.88 -18.34
N GLU A 183 5.56 15.34 -17.20
CA GLU A 183 5.70 16.07 -15.93
C GLU A 183 6.73 17.21 -16.04
N LEU A 184 7.86 16.97 -16.73
CA LEU A 184 8.86 18.00 -17.01
C LEU A 184 8.29 19.11 -17.89
N ALA A 185 7.57 18.78 -18.96
CA ALA A 185 6.96 19.77 -19.83
C ALA A 185 5.91 20.62 -19.10
N ALA A 186 5.07 19.98 -18.27
CA ALA A 186 4.08 20.66 -17.44
C ALA A 186 4.75 21.64 -16.45
N LEU A 187 5.82 21.19 -15.78
CA LEU A 187 6.60 22.01 -14.85
C LEU A 187 7.22 23.23 -15.54
N LEU A 188 7.87 23.04 -16.70
CA LEU A 188 8.49 24.13 -17.45
C LEU A 188 7.45 25.12 -17.96
N HIS A 189 6.30 24.65 -18.42
CA HIS A 189 5.20 25.51 -18.87
C HIS A 189 4.66 26.36 -17.72
N ALA A 190 4.41 25.77 -16.55
CA ALA A 190 3.95 26.49 -15.35
C ALA A 190 4.93 27.58 -14.88
N GLN A 191 6.23 27.40 -15.15
CA GLN A 191 7.27 28.39 -14.85
C GLN A 191 7.48 29.44 -15.95
N GLY A 192 6.74 29.39 -17.06
CA GLY A 192 6.99 30.26 -18.21
C GLY A 192 8.31 29.94 -18.94
N LYS A 193 8.93 28.79 -18.65
CA LYS A 193 10.16 28.28 -19.29
C LYS A 193 9.86 27.24 -20.37
N GLY A 194 8.60 27.11 -20.79
CA GLY A 194 8.21 26.21 -21.87
C GLY A 194 8.98 26.54 -23.16
N PRO A 195 9.21 25.56 -24.04
CA PRO A 195 9.85 25.84 -25.32
C PRO A 195 9.07 26.95 -26.02
N ALA A 196 9.77 28.02 -26.41
CA ALA A 196 9.18 29.05 -27.24
C ALA A 196 8.54 28.34 -28.43
N VAL A 197 7.22 28.50 -28.59
CA VAL A 197 6.56 28.11 -29.82
C VAL A 197 7.30 28.86 -30.92
N ARG A 198 8.12 28.15 -31.71
CA ARG A 198 8.67 28.71 -32.95
C ARG A 198 7.44 28.94 -33.82
N THR A 199 6.88 30.13 -33.72
CA THR A 199 5.91 30.60 -34.70
C THR A 199 6.63 30.51 -36.05
N PRO A 200 6.06 29.80 -37.04
CA PRO A 200 6.63 29.81 -38.37
C PRO A 200 6.73 31.28 -38.78
N ARG A 201 7.96 31.71 -39.11
CA ARG A 201 8.19 33.03 -39.69
C ARG A 201 7.26 33.13 -40.91
N PRO A 202 6.36 34.12 -40.97
CA PRO A 202 5.51 34.26 -42.15
C PRO A 202 6.42 34.40 -43.38
N PRO A 203 6.11 33.71 -44.49
CA PRO A 203 6.87 33.87 -45.72
C PRO A 203 6.84 35.36 -46.09
N GLY A 204 8.02 35.96 -46.17
CA GLY A 204 8.16 37.35 -46.59
C GLY A 204 7.87 37.44 -48.08
N HIS A 205 6.86 38.26 -48.41
CA HIS A 205 6.59 38.76 -49.75
C HIS A 205 6.41 40.27 -49.66
#